data_AF-A0A936PUZ1-F1
#
_entry.id   AF-A0A936PUZ1-F1
#
_cell.length_a   1.000
_cell.length_b   1.000
_cell.length_c   1.000
_cell.angle_alpha   90.00
_cell.angle_beta   90.00
_cell.angle_gamma   90.00
#
_symmetry.space_group_name_H-M   'P 1'
#
loop_
_entity.id
_entity.type
_entity.pdbx_description
1 polymer ?
#
loop_
_entity_poly.entity_id
_entity_poly.type
_entity_poly.pdbx_seq_one_letter_code
_entity_poly.pdbx_strand_id
1 'polypeptide(L)'
;MALREVSIYGEHFPEGRAKGAMREGRFTLDHLLLTRAQGAESLLARGSVGAGWWMNMELVADGLRLETLNNLDGDGLIGRLDADIGIGGTLFSPEPRGRVTLHDAKAAGGFIADAGGTSARRTR
;
A
#
# COMPACT_ATOMS: atom_id res chain seq x y z
N MET A 1 17.44 -1.67 17.03
CA MET A 1 16.65 -2.80 16.48
C MET A 1 16.21 -2.38 15.09
N ALA A 2 16.59 -3.10 14.02
CA ALA A 2 16.17 -2.76 12.67
C ALA A 2 14.93 -3.60 12.33
N LEU A 3 13.82 -2.95 12.00
CA LEU A 3 12.62 -3.58 11.45
C LEU A 3 13.04 -4.19 10.09
N ARG A 4 13.19 -5.52 10.01
CA ARG A 4 13.74 -6.17 8.81
C ARG A 4 12.67 -6.64 7.84
N GLU A 5 11.50 -7.04 8.33
CA GLU A 5 10.36 -7.43 7.50
C GLU A 5 9.07 -7.05 8.22
N VAL A 6 8.23 -6.25 7.56
CA VAL A 6 6.86 -5.96 7.97
C VAL A 6 5.99 -6.17 6.75
N SER A 7 5.01 -7.06 6.87
CA SER A 7 4.02 -7.31 5.82
C SER A 7 2.69 -6.71 6.25
N ILE A 8 2.06 -5.96 5.35
CA ILE A 8 0.70 -5.44 5.52
C ILE A 8 -0.15 -6.12 4.45
N TYR A 9 -1.10 -6.95 4.85
CA TYR A 9 -1.98 -7.66 3.92
C TYR A 9 -3.41 -7.69 4.45
N GLY A 10 -4.39 -7.51 3.57
CA GLY A 10 -5.81 -7.74 3.91
C GLY A 10 -6.39 -6.74 4.91
N GLU A 11 -5.89 -5.50 4.93
CA GLU A 11 -6.40 -4.47 5.83
C GLU A 11 -7.86 -4.12 5.56
N HIS A 12 -8.63 -3.98 6.65
CA HIS A 12 -10.04 -3.67 6.57
C HIS A 12 -10.28 -2.16 6.56
N PHE A 13 -11.03 -1.70 5.57
CA PHE A 13 -11.59 -0.35 5.48
C PHE A 13 -13.12 -0.46 5.48
N PRO A 14 -13.82 0.21 6.42
CA PRO A 14 -15.28 0.14 6.53
C PRO A 14 -16.01 0.87 5.40
N GLU A 15 -15.35 1.85 4.76
CA GLU A 15 -15.93 2.64 3.68
C GLU A 15 -15.09 2.49 2.41
N GLY A 16 -15.77 2.24 1.29
CA GLY A 16 -15.11 2.05 0.00
C GLY A 16 -15.97 2.54 -1.17
N ARG A 17 -15.33 3.17 -2.15
CA ARG A 17 -15.94 3.59 -3.42
C ARG A 17 -15.01 3.23 -4.56
N ALA A 18 -15.56 2.60 -5.59
CA ALA A 18 -14.79 2.24 -6.77
C ALA A 18 -15.57 2.57 -8.04
N LYS A 19 -14.86 3.07 -9.04
CA LYS A 19 -15.35 3.19 -10.41
C LYS A 19 -14.35 2.56 -11.35
N GLY A 20 -14.84 1.67 -12.19
CA GLY A 20 -14.05 1.07 -13.25
C GLY A 20 -14.92 0.67 -14.42
N ALA A 21 -14.26 0.31 -15.51
CA ALA A 21 -14.91 -0.15 -16.73
C ALA A 21 -14.11 -1.30 -17.34
N MET A 22 -14.82 -2.19 -18.02
CA MET A 22 -14.22 -3.23 -18.85
C MET A 22 -14.60 -2.97 -20.30
N ARG A 23 -13.61 -2.84 -21.18
CA ARG A 23 -13.81 -2.65 -22.63
C ARG A 23 -12.75 -3.42 -23.38
N GLU A 24 -13.15 -4.22 -24.37
CA GLU A 24 -12.23 -4.94 -25.28
C GLU A 24 -11.16 -5.77 -24.54
N GLY A 25 -11.55 -6.46 -23.47
CA GLY A 25 -10.63 -7.27 -22.67
C GLY A 25 -9.65 -6.47 -21.79
N ARG A 26 -9.80 -5.14 -21.73
CA ARG A 26 -9.06 -4.26 -20.83
C ARG A 26 -9.98 -3.80 -19.69
N PHE A 27 -9.58 -4.11 -18.46
CA PHE A 27 -10.14 -3.51 -17.26
C PHE A 27 -9.40 -2.21 -16.94
N THR A 28 -10.14 -1.15 -16.62
CA THR A 28 -9.61 0.11 -16.12
C THR A 28 -10.29 0.45 -14.81
N LEU A 29 -9.49 0.72 -13.79
CA LEU A 29 -9.92 1.28 -12.51
C LEU A 29 -9.70 2.79 -12.57
N ASP A 30 -10.78 3.55 -12.77
CA ASP A 30 -10.72 5.02 -12.82
C ASP A 30 -10.31 5.57 -11.45
N HIS A 31 -10.94 5.04 -10.39
CA HIS A 31 -10.57 5.29 -9.00
C HIS A 31 -11.11 4.19 -8.10
N LEU A 32 -10.33 3.86 -7.08
CA LEU A 32 -10.71 3.20 -5.85
C LEU A 32 -10.31 4.13 -4.71
N LEU A 33 -11.22 4.40 -3.79
CA LEU A 33 -10.97 5.07 -2.53
C LEU A 33 -11.49 4.17 -1.41
N LEU A 34 -10.61 3.81 -0.50
CA LEU A 34 -10.92 3.13 0.76
C LEU A 34 -10.59 4.08 1.91
N THR A 35 -11.48 4.19 2.89
CA THR A 35 -11.31 5.11 4.02
C THR A 35 -11.75 4.48 5.32
N ARG A 36 -11.08 4.87 6.41
CA ARG A 36 -11.49 4.60 7.79
C ARG A 36 -11.22 5.85 8.65
N ALA A 37 -11.60 5.80 9.92
CA ALA A 37 -11.41 6.92 10.86
C ALA A 37 -11.92 8.26 10.30
N GLN A 38 -13.15 8.26 9.75
CA GLN A 38 -13.78 9.42 9.13
C GLN A 38 -12.95 10.07 8.01
N GLY A 39 -12.15 9.26 7.30
CA GLY A 39 -11.31 9.70 6.17
C GLY A 39 -9.88 10.10 6.56
N ALA A 40 -9.51 10.05 7.84
CA ALA A 40 -8.15 10.37 8.28
C ALA A 40 -7.11 9.34 7.82
N GLU A 41 -7.55 8.11 7.52
CA GLU A 41 -6.72 7.06 6.94
C GLU A 41 -7.32 6.64 5.62
N SER A 42 -6.53 6.71 4.54
CA SER A 42 -7.04 6.47 3.19
C SER A 42 -6.09 5.67 2.32
N LEU A 43 -6.69 4.88 1.42
CA LEU A 43 -6.01 4.22 0.32
C LEU A 43 -6.71 4.57 -0.98
N LEU A 44 -5.93 5.09 -1.92
CA LEU A 44 -6.34 5.42 -3.27
C LEU A 44 -5.65 4.47 -4.24
N ALA A 45 -6.39 3.96 -5.22
CA ALA A 45 -5.79 3.22 -6.32
C ALA A 45 -6.45 3.56 -7.65
N ARG A 46 -5.67 3.51 -8.73
CA ARG A 46 -6.14 3.68 -10.10
C ARG A 46 -5.25 2.89 -11.05
N GLY A 47 -5.72 2.61 -12.25
CA GLY A 47 -4.89 1.98 -13.26
C GLY A 47 -5.66 1.08 -14.20
N SER A 48 -4.97 0.10 -14.78
CA SER A 48 -5.59 -0.83 -15.71
C SER A 48 -4.89 -2.19 -15.77
N VAL A 49 -5.65 -3.19 -16.20
CA VAL A 49 -5.18 -4.52 -16.59
C VAL A 49 -5.66 -4.79 -18.01
N GLY A 50 -4.73 -5.05 -18.93
CA GLY A 50 -5.00 -5.22 -20.35
C GLY A 50 -4.74 -6.63 -20.88
N ALA A 51 -4.61 -6.72 -22.20
CA ALA A 51 -4.25 -7.95 -22.91
C ALA A 51 -2.96 -8.55 -22.33
N GLY A 52 -2.89 -9.89 -22.27
CA GLY A 52 -1.75 -10.58 -21.67
C GLY A 52 -1.58 -10.32 -20.17
N TRP A 53 -2.60 -9.79 -19.50
CA TRP A 53 -2.61 -9.47 -18.07
C TRP A 53 -1.63 -8.37 -17.68
N TRP A 54 -1.16 -7.59 -18.65
CA TRP A 54 -0.31 -6.43 -18.39
C TRP A 54 -1.02 -5.45 -17.49
N MET A 55 -0.38 -5.10 -16.37
CA MET A 55 -0.93 -4.18 -15.39
C MET A 55 -0.11 -2.90 -15.34
N ASN A 56 -0.81 -1.81 -15.08
CA ASN A 56 -0.21 -0.53 -14.71
C ASN A 56 -1.15 0.12 -13.70
N MET A 57 -0.79 0.02 -12.43
CA MET A 57 -1.56 0.52 -11.30
C MET A 57 -0.75 1.54 -10.52
N GLU A 58 -1.44 2.47 -9.91
CA GLU A 58 -0.93 3.41 -8.93
C GLU A 58 -1.71 3.18 -7.63
N LEU A 59 -1.00 3.15 -6.52
CA LEU A 59 -1.53 3.02 -5.18
C LEU A 59 -0.90 4.10 -4.31
N VAL A 60 -1.76 4.88 -3.67
CA VAL A 60 -1.36 5.89 -2.69
C VAL A 60 -2.04 5.54 -1.37
N ALA A 61 -1.26 5.48 -0.30
CA ALA A 61 -1.77 5.38 1.05
C ALA A 61 -1.36 6.63 1.83
N ASP A 62 -2.30 7.22 2.55
CA ASP A 62 -2.07 8.43 3.34
C ASP A 62 -2.60 8.24 4.75
N GLY A 63 -1.74 8.49 5.72
CA GLY A 63 -2.10 8.59 7.13
C GLY A 63 -2.34 7.26 7.83
N LEU A 64 -1.94 6.12 7.26
CA LEU A 64 -2.22 4.81 7.85
C LEU A 64 -1.53 4.66 9.21
N ARG A 65 -2.31 4.43 10.26
CA ARG A 65 -1.76 4.28 11.61
C ARG A 65 -1.37 2.84 11.86
N LEU A 66 -0.11 2.60 12.24
CA LEU A 66 0.43 1.24 12.42
C LEU A 66 -0.34 0.47 13.49
N GLU A 67 -0.68 1.14 14.59
CA GLU A 67 -1.39 0.53 15.71
C GLU A 67 -2.85 0.18 15.43
N THR A 68 -3.40 0.63 14.30
CA THR A 68 -4.77 0.30 13.87
C THR A 68 -4.78 -0.69 12.70
N LEU A 69 -3.61 -1.11 12.20
CA LEU A 69 -3.51 -2.16 11.19
C LEU A 69 -3.84 -3.51 11.83
N ASN A 70 -4.75 -4.25 11.21
CA ASN A 70 -5.27 -5.50 11.75
C ASN A 70 -4.32 -6.68 11.52
N ASN A 71 -3.49 -6.59 10.47
CA ASN A 71 -2.61 -7.66 10.04
C ASN A 71 -1.14 -7.26 10.09
N LEU A 72 -0.81 -6.29 10.95
CA LEU A 72 0.56 -5.90 11.18
C LEU A 72 1.24 -6.91 12.10
N ASP A 73 2.25 -7.61 11.57
CA ASP A 73 3.13 -8.47 12.36
C ASP A 73 4.18 -7.61 13.06
N GLY A 74 3.87 -7.13 14.27
CA GLY A 74 4.70 -6.19 15.00
C GLY A 74 4.04 -5.62 16.27
N ASP A 75 4.04 -6.40 17.34
CA ASP A 75 3.49 -5.96 18.63
C ASP A 75 4.16 -4.67 19.14
N GLY A 76 3.32 -3.69 19.49
CA GLY A 76 3.77 -2.42 20.06
C GLY A 76 4.41 -1.45 19.07
N LEU A 77 4.25 -1.66 17.76
CA LEU A 77 4.62 -0.69 16.74
C LEU A 77 3.55 0.41 16.65
N ILE A 78 3.95 1.65 16.87
CA ILE A 78 3.09 2.83 16.70
C ILE A 78 3.74 3.77 15.70
N GLY A 79 2.93 4.51 14.94
CA GLY A 79 3.43 5.46 13.95
C GLY A 79 2.47 5.64 12.78
N ARG A 80 2.90 6.42 11.79
CA ARG A 80 2.12 6.72 10.59
C ARG A 80 2.86 6.26 9.35
N LEU A 81 2.15 5.62 8.43
CA LEU A 81 2.67 5.09 7.18
C LEU A 81 1.98 5.77 6.00
N ASP A 82 2.81 6.34 5.13
CA ASP A 82 2.40 6.88 3.84
C ASP A 82 3.08 6.05 2.73
N ALA A 83 2.40 5.83 1.62
CA ALA A 83 2.95 5.08 0.50
C ALA A 83 2.56 5.70 -0.84
N ASP A 84 3.49 5.67 -1.79
CA ASP A 84 3.29 6.00 -3.20
C ASP A 84 3.95 4.88 -4.01
N ILE A 85 3.11 4.02 -4.61
CA ILE A 85 3.53 2.77 -5.24
C ILE A 85 2.92 2.68 -6.64
N GLY A 86 3.78 2.63 -7.65
CA GLY A 86 3.42 2.17 -8.99
C GLY A 86 3.62 0.66 -9.11
N ILE A 87 2.66 -0.05 -9.70
CA ILE A 87 2.73 -1.49 -9.92
C ILE A 87 2.61 -1.77 -11.41
N GLY A 88 3.74 -2.14 -12.02
CA GLY A 88 3.82 -2.59 -13.41
C GLY A 88 3.82 -4.12 -13.50
N GLY A 89 4.30 -4.63 -14.64
CA GLY A 89 4.41 -6.08 -14.87
C GLY A 89 3.08 -6.70 -15.29
N THR A 90 2.84 -7.93 -14.85
CA THR A 90 1.59 -8.64 -15.14
C THR A 90 0.82 -8.93 -13.86
N LEU A 91 -0.48 -9.20 -13.95
CA LEU A 91 -1.30 -9.56 -12.80
C LEU A 91 -0.77 -10.78 -12.02
N PHE A 92 0.00 -11.65 -12.69
CA PHE A 92 0.62 -12.83 -12.08
C PHE A 92 2.08 -12.63 -11.66
N SER A 93 2.72 -11.56 -12.13
CA SER A 93 4.08 -11.18 -11.76
C SER A 93 4.13 -9.66 -11.63
N PRO A 94 3.55 -9.11 -10.55
CA PRO A 94 3.51 -7.67 -10.34
C PRO A 94 4.90 -7.13 -10.02
N GLU A 95 5.19 -5.94 -10.52
CA GLU A 95 6.47 -5.25 -10.31
C GLU A 95 6.23 -3.93 -9.56
N PRO A 96 6.10 -3.97 -8.21
CA PRO A 96 5.90 -2.77 -7.41
C PRO A 96 7.19 -1.97 -7.29
N ARG A 97 7.07 -0.67 -7.54
CA ARG A 97 8.13 0.33 -7.42
C ARG A 97 7.56 1.58 -6.77
N GLY A 98 8.34 2.23 -5.94
CA GLY A 98 7.88 3.42 -5.24
C GLY A 98 8.51 3.57 -3.88
N ARG A 99 7.82 4.34 -3.04
CA ARG A 99 8.28 4.76 -1.73
C ARG A 99 7.24 4.43 -0.67
N VAL A 100 7.72 3.89 0.44
CA VAL A 100 6.97 3.85 1.69
C VAL A 100 7.72 4.71 2.70
N THR A 101 7.00 5.60 3.36
CA THR A 101 7.54 6.51 4.37
C THR A 101 6.87 6.20 5.69
N LEU A 102 7.71 5.97 6.70
CA LEU A 102 7.28 5.75 8.06
C LEU A 102 7.60 6.99 8.88
N HIS A 103 6.61 7.53 9.57
CA HIS A 103 6.69 8.73 10.40
C HIS A 103 6.45 8.38 11.86
N ASP A 104 7.22 9.02 12.74
CA ASP A 104 7.04 8.98 14.20
C ASP A 104 7.02 7.55 14.77
N ALA A 105 7.72 6.62 14.11
CA ALA A 105 7.64 5.22 14.46
C ALA A 105 8.37 4.89 15.76
N LYS A 106 7.72 4.08 16.60
CA LYS A 106 8.30 3.58 17.85
C LYS A 106 8.01 2.10 17.99
N ALA A 107 8.99 1.35 18.49
CA ALA A 107 8.83 -0.05 18.87
C ALA A 107 9.50 -0.31 20.22
N ALA A 108 8.86 -1.10 21.08
CA ALA A 108 9.42 -1.57 22.36
C ALA A 108 10.11 -0.48 23.22
N GLY A 109 9.56 0.75 23.24
CA GLY A 109 10.07 1.87 24.04
C GLY A 109 11.19 2.71 23.41
N GLY A 110 11.60 2.42 22.18
CA GLY A 110 12.60 3.20 21.43
C GLY A 110 12.05 3.79 20.13
N PHE A 111 12.56 4.95 19.72
CA PHE A 111 12.29 5.53 18.40
C PHE A 111 12.96 4.71 17.30
N ILE A 112 12.24 4.50 16.21
CA ILE A 112 12.78 4.00 14.95
C ILE A 112 13.02 5.24 14.09
N ALA A 113 14.26 5.45 13.64
CA ALA A 113 14.55 6.53 12.71
C ALA A 113 13.75 6.36 11.42
N ASP A 114 13.24 7.46 10.86
CA ASP A 114 12.49 7.47 9.61
C ASP A 114 13.24 6.64 8.54
N ALA A 115 12.56 5.63 8.02
CA ALA A 115 13.09 4.74 7.00
C ALA A 115 12.29 4.94 5.71
N GLY A 116 12.91 5.56 4.71
CA GLY A 116 12.41 5.57 3.34
C GLY A 116 12.78 4.26 2.65
N GLY A 117 11.85 3.32 2.57
CA GLY A 117 12.05 2.07 1.81
C GLY A 117 11.82 2.31 0.33
N THR A 118 12.81 1.97 -0.52
CA THR A 118 12.59 1.82 -1.97
C THR A 118 12.32 0.35 -2.23
N SER A 119 11.13 0.00 -2.73
CA SER A 119 10.88 -1.35 -3.25
C SER A 119 11.66 -1.53 -4.55
N ALA A 120 12.86 -2.09 -4.47
CA ALA A 120 13.62 -2.60 -5.61
C ALA A 120 13.95 -4.06 -5.33
N ARG A 121 13.40 -4.94 -6.17
CA ARG A 121 13.56 -6.41 -6.07
C ARG A 121 15.05 -6.77 -6.11
N ARG A 122 15.56 -7.41 -5.04
CA ARG A 122 16.79 -8.23 -5.13
C ARG A 122 16.41 -9.53 -5.84
N THR A 123 16.89 -9.70 -7.07
CA THR A 123 16.95 -11.00 -7.74
C THR A 123 17.98 -11.88 -7.04
N ARG A 124 17.59 -13.09 -6.62
CA ARG A 124 18.52 -14.23 -6.49
C ARG A 124 18.52 -14.98 -7.80
#